data_AF-A0A163JED5-F1
#
_entry.id   AF-A0A163JED5-F1
#
_cell.length_a   1.000
_cell.length_b   1.000
_cell.length_c   1.000
_cell.angle_alpha   90.00
_cell.angle_beta   90.00
_cell.angle_gamma   90.00
#
_symmetry.space_group_name_H-M   'P 1'
#
loop_
_entity.id
_entity.type
_entity.pdbx_description
1 polymer ?
#
loop_
_entity_poly.entity_id
_entity_poly.type
_entity_poly.pdbx_seq_one_letter_code
_entity_poly.pdbx_strand_id
1 'polypeptide(L)'
;MGLSGAVVSIDLENDHLIMHGSAHESPGCVLRGVLNLQLRQAIKVKSLLLTFTGTIHISWAQRKKKCGKCNFKPRLQENLKLIFYPFFFLAIKALGHGHERFFRDERTVISHQWLFLRPQYARNHHLAPGMHSYAFDLFLAGDLPESARVAQFYIVDYKLKALVERPHFYPNYTCQQSVHLTRHHPLESSTLGVSVSNRWTNKVDYAISVPCKVYHHSQRIVVSVAVQPLVHGVSIRQLTCTFKEYASCKPVNGWFSGRSRSHGKILHYIRTSQPTMQQLEIPIPDTLDEIQYDTHSDAVRVRHKLKFVLSIENPDGHLSELRAVLPIIIRAKPNGVLPAYDHALEDSFPYDPALMVALVRGGQQHHEQPTGIRRFARNRMSLPASLAGERPPALSRLPTYDELLCHS
;
A
#
# COMPACT_ATOMS: atom_id res chain seq x y z
N MET A 1 -20.91 -26.11 30.05
CA MET A 1 -20.30 -24.81 30.44
C MET A 1 -20.96 -23.72 29.60
N GLY A 2 -21.90 -22.98 30.19
CA GLY A 2 -22.84 -22.12 29.45
C GLY A 2 -22.23 -20.79 28.99
N LEU A 3 -22.36 -20.51 27.69
CA LEU A 3 -21.99 -19.26 27.02
C LEU A 3 -22.87 -18.09 27.49
N SER A 4 -22.58 -17.55 28.68
CA SER A 4 -23.15 -16.30 29.23
C SER A 4 -22.21 -15.12 28.94
N GLY A 5 -21.88 -14.91 27.67
CA GLY A 5 -21.02 -13.80 27.25
C GLY A 5 -21.83 -12.67 26.63
N ALA A 6 -21.68 -11.44 27.15
CA ALA A 6 -21.85 -10.25 26.33
C ALA A 6 -20.78 -10.24 25.23
N VAL A 7 -21.13 -9.80 24.02
CA VAL A 7 -20.17 -9.62 22.92
C VAL A 7 -20.00 -8.12 22.70
N VAL A 8 -18.76 -7.65 22.69
CA VAL A 8 -18.41 -6.26 22.40
C VAL A 8 -17.66 -6.21 21.08
N SER A 9 -18.17 -5.45 20.12
CA SER A 9 -17.53 -5.24 18.82
C SER A 9 -17.48 -3.75 18.49
N ILE A 10 -16.46 -3.35 17.75
CA ILE A 10 -16.34 -2.01 17.18
C ILE A 10 -16.50 -2.21 15.68
N ASP A 11 -17.46 -1.52 15.09
CA ASP A 11 -17.72 -1.57 13.66
C ASP A 11 -17.38 -0.19 13.08
N LEU A 12 -16.25 -0.11 12.38
CA LEU A 12 -15.76 1.11 11.74
C LEU A 12 -16.35 1.28 10.36
N GLU A 13 -16.64 2.52 9.97
CA GLU A 13 -16.95 2.84 8.57
C GLU A 13 -15.73 2.55 7.68
N ASN A 14 -14.55 2.97 8.13
CA ASN A 14 -13.27 2.70 7.51
C ASN A 14 -12.22 2.46 8.60
N ASP A 15 -11.56 1.31 8.57
CA ASP A 15 -10.40 0.99 9.41
C ASP A 15 -9.10 1.57 8.85
N HIS A 16 -9.10 1.96 7.58
CA HIS A 16 -8.02 2.64 6.89
C HIS A 16 -8.43 4.05 6.50
N LEU A 17 -7.82 5.04 7.16
CA LEU A 17 -8.07 6.45 6.94
C LEU A 17 -6.97 7.07 6.08
N ILE A 18 -7.37 7.87 5.10
CA ILE A 18 -6.46 8.54 4.16
C ILE A 18 -6.56 10.04 4.39
N MET A 19 -5.41 10.68 4.63
CA MET A 19 -5.26 12.13 4.67
C MET A 19 -4.71 12.64 3.33
N HIS A 20 -5.17 13.79 2.87
CA HIS A 20 -4.71 14.39 1.62
C HIS A 20 -3.81 15.60 1.90
N GLY A 21 -2.71 15.75 1.16
CA GLY A 21 -1.76 16.84 1.35
C GLY A 21 -0.73 16.57 2.45
N SER A 22 0.24 17.47 2.60
CA SER A 22 1.30 17.37 3.61
C SER A 22 0.74 17.45 5.05
N ALA A 23 1.58 17.18 6.06
CA ALA A 23 1.16 17.28 7.47
C ALA A 23 0.69 18.70 7.88
N HIS A 24 1.17 19.74 7.18
CA HIS A 24 0.81 21.13 7.46
C HIS A 24 -0.38 21.64 6.65
N GLU A 25 -0.65 21.02 5.49
CA GLU A 25 -1.72 21.45 4.58
C GLU A 25 -2.97 20.59 4.69
N SER A 26 -2.82 19.36 5.20
CA SER A 26 -3.92 18.42 5.26
C SER A 26 -5.05 18.94 6.16
N PRO A 27 -6.31 18.92 5.69
CA PRO A 27 -7.45 19.25 6.51
C PRO A 27 -7.76 18.16 7.55
N GLY A 28 -7.00 17.05 7.58
CA GLY A 28 -7.30 15.91 8.45
C GLY A 28 -8.31 14.96 7.83
N CYS A 29 -8.89 14.10 8.66
CA CYS A 29 -9.94 13.17 8.27
C CYS A 29 -10.86 12.86 9.47
N VAL A 30 -11.95 12.11 9.26
CA VAL A 30 -12.89 11.77 10.33
C VAL A 30 -12.89 10.26 10.55
N LEU A 31 -12.66 9.84 11.78
CA LEU A 31 -12.87 8.46 12.24
C LEU A 31 -14.32 8.31 12.67
N ARG A 32 -15.03 7.32 12.14
CA ARG A 32 -16.43 7.04 12.46
C ARG A 32 -16.68 5.56 12.65
N GLY A 33 -17.63 5.25 13.53
CA GLY A 33 -18.08 3.88 13.72
C GLY A 33 -19.16 3.75 14.79
N VAL A 34 -19.47 2.51 15.12
CA VAL A 34 -20.46 2.14 16.13
C VAL A 34 -19.82 1.13 17.08
N LEU A 35 -19.91 1.40 18.38
CA LEU A 35 -19.61 0.43 19.42
C LEU A 35 -20.87 -0.40 19.69
N ASN A 36 -20.79 -1.70 19.45
CA ASN A 36 -21.89 -2.64 19.64
C ASN A 36 -21.64 -3.51 20.86
N LEU A 37 -22.65 -3.58 21.73
CA LEU A 37 -22.69 -4.43 22.91
C LEU A 37 -23.91 -5.33 22.84
N GLN A 38 -23.70 -6.58 22.45
CA GLN A 38 -24.75 -7.59 22.37
C GLN A 38 -24.85 -8.36 23.69
N LEU A 39 -26.00 -8.26 24.36
CA LEU A 39 -26.26 -8.86 25.66
C LEU A 39 -27.24 -10.02 25.55
N ARG A 40 -26.85 -11.21 26.01
CA ARG A 40 -27.76 -12.38 26.12
C ARG A 40 -28.70 -12.30 27.32
N GLN A 41 -28.28 -11.60 28.37
CA GLN A 41 -29.00 -11.43 29.63
C GLN A 41 -28.74 -10.02 30.16
N ALA A 42 -29.59 -9.56 31.09
CA ALA A 42 -29.40 -8.26 31.71
C ALA A 42 -28.09 -8.24 32.52
N ILE A 43 -27.30 -7.18 32.38
CA ILE A 43 -26.04 -7.02 33.12
C ILE A 43 -25.99 -5.69 33.85
N LYS A 44 -25.29 -5.68 34.99
CA LYS A 44 -24.88 -4.46 35.68
C LYS A 44 -23.57 -3.96 35.08
N VAL A 45 -23.52 -2.68 34.70
CA VAL A 45 -22.35 -2.01 34.13
C VAL A 45 -22.03 -0.78 34.96
N LYS A 46 -20.75 -0.62 35.34
CA LYS A 46 -20.26 0.56 36.05
C LYS A 46 -20.02 1.70 35.07
N SER A 47 -19.30 1.43 33.98
CA SER A 47 -19.04 2.40 32.93
C SER A 47 -18.88 1.72 31.56
N LEU A 48 -19.11 2.48 30.51
CA LEU A 48 -18.88 2.07 29.12
C LEU A 48 -18.07 3.16 28.44
N LEU A 49 -16.85 2.82 28.04
CA LEU A 49 -15.92 3.77 27.43
C LEU A 49 -15.29 3.18 26.18
N LEU A 50 -14.98 4.08 25.25
CA LEU A 50 -14.21 3.83 24.05
C LEU A 50 -13.05 4.82 24.04
N THR A 51 -11.84 4.33 23.84
CA THR A 51 -10.65 5.18 23.79
C THR A 51 -9.95 4.99 22.46
N PHE A 52 -9.76 6.08 21.72
CA PHE A 52 -8.86 6.14 20.57
C PHE A 52 -7.48 6.63 21.04
N THR A 53 -6.43 5.91 20.68
CA THR A 53 -5.06 6.28 21.04
C THR A 53 -4.13 6.09 19.85
N GLY A 54 -3.33 7.11 19.55
CA GLY A 54 -2.20 7.03 18.64
C GLY A 54 -0.89 7.12 19.40
N THR A 55 0.01 6.15 19.20
CA THR A 55 1.30 6.09 19.89
C THR A 55 2.46 5.93 18.91
N ILE A 56 3.53 6.68 19.17
CA ILE A 56 4.84 6.48 18.53
C ILE A 56 5.72 5.70 19.51
N HIS A 57 6.15 4.51 19.12
CA HIS A 57 7.13 3.71 19.85
C HIS A 57 8.48 3.77 19.16
N ILE A 58 9.51 4.03 19.95
CA ILE A 58 10.87 4.25 19.44
C ILE A 58 11.82 3.40 20.28
N SER A 59 12.71 2.67 19.61
CA SER A 59 13.69 1.84 20.31
C SER A 59 15.05 1.83 19.62
N TRP A 60 16.13 1.91 20.39
CA TRP A 60 17.48 1.73 19.86
C TRP A 60 18.48 1.32 20.94
N ALA A 61 19.56 0.66 20.53
CA ALA A 61 20.72 0.42 21.38
C ALA A 61 21.79 1.50 21.17
N GLN A 62 22.33 2.04 22.25
CA GLN A 62 23.50 2.89 22.25
C GLN A 62 24.72 2.08 22.70
N ARG A 63 25.68 1.93 21.78
CA ARG A 63 27.03 1.51 22.14
C ARG A 63 27.79 2.73 22.65
N LYS A 64 28.39 2.63 23.85
CA LYS A 64 29.39 3.62 24.29
C LYS A 64 30.50 3.68 23.25
N LYS A 65 30.96 4.90 22.90
CA LYS A 65 32.19 5.07 22.13
C LYS A 65 33.31 4.31 22.84
N LYS A 66 34.07 3.48 22.13
CA LYS A 66 35.26 2.83 22.69
C LYS A 66 36.19 3.92 23.23
N CYS A 67 36.65 3.76 24.47
CA CYS A 67 37.83 4.48 24.95
C CYS A 67 38.97 4.17 23.95
N GLY A 68 39.65 5.18 23.43
CA GLY A 68 40.66 5.07 22.37
C GLY A 68 41.94 4.31 22.75
N LYS A 69 41.91 3.43 23.77
CA LYS A 69 43.08 2.71 24.29
C LYS A 69 43.03 1.19 24.14
N CYS A 70 42.03 0.59 23.49
CA CYS A 70 42.02 -0.87 23.24
C CYS A 70 41.83 -1.24 21.76
N ASN A 71 42.91 -1.75 21.15
CA ASN A 71 42.95 -2.31 19.79
C ASN A 71 42.35 -3.73 19.76
N PHE A 72 41.07 -3.86 20.11
CA PHE A 72 40.33 -5.12 19.89
C PHE A 72 39.29 -4.92 18.80
N LYS A 73 39.47 -5.57 17.64
CA LYS A 73 38.47 -5.68 16.57
C LYS A 73 37.67 -6.97 16.78
N PRO A 74 36.46 -6.94 17.34
CA PRO A 74 35.60 -8.11 17.29
C PRO A 74 35.01 -8.21 15.88
N ARG A 75 35.29 -9.32 15.20
CA ARG A 75 34.60 -9.77 14.00
C ARG A 75 33.37 -10.53 14.50
N LEU A 76 32.17 -9.93 14.42
CA LEU A 76 30.94 -10.66 14.69
C LEU A 76 29.94 -10.41 13.57
N GLN A 77 29.49 -11.52 12.98
CA GLN A 77 28.53 -11.61 11.91
C GLN A 77 27.20 -10.99 12.32
N GLU A 78 26.72 -10.07 11.49
CA GLU A 78 25.35 -9.57 11.51
C GLU A 78 24.43 -10.71 11.05
N ASN A 79 23.88 -11.51 11.97
CA ASN A 79 22.69 -12.35 11.72
C ASN A 79 22.21 -12.97 13.05
N LEU A 80 21.41 -12.23 13.82
CA LEU A 80 20.54 -12.81 14.83
C LEU A 80 19.18 -12.12 14.75
N LYS A 81 18.21 -12.84 14.17
CA LYS A 81 16.79 -12.51 14.24
C LYS A 81 16.38 -12.61 15.71
N LEU A 82 16.17 -11.46 16.35
CA LEU A 82 15.49 -11.39 17.65
C LEU A 82 14.00 -11.62 17.39
N ILE A 83 13.57 -12.87 17.54
CA ILE A 83 12.16 -13.24 17.57
C ILE A 83 11.60 -12.82 18.94
N PHE A 84 10.52 -12.06 18.89
CA PHE A 84 9.82 -11.52 20.05
C PHE A 84 9.16 -12.66 20.84
N TYR A 85 9.68 -12.98 22.04
CA TYR A 85 8.91 -13.67 23.09
C TYR A 85 8.91 -12.79 24.35
N PRO A 86 7.75 -12.51 24.95
CA PRO A 86 7.64 -11.54 26.06
C PRO A 86 8.30 -11.99 27.38
N PHE A 87 8.82 -13.22 27.48
CA PHE A 87 9.35 -13.79 28.74
C PHE A 87 10.86 -14.04 28.80
N PHE A 88 11.65 -13.77 27.75
CA PHE A 88 13.07 -14.20 27.71
C PHE A 88 14.11 -13.14 28.13
N PHE A 89 13.71 -11.99 28.68
CA PHE A 89 14.64 -10.90 28.99
C PHE A 89 15.35 -10.99 30.35
N LEU A 90 15.08 -12.01 31.17
CA LEU A 90 15.79 -12.18 32.44
C LEU A 90 17.16 -12.89 32.30
N ALA A 91 17.49 -13.46 31.14
CA ALA A 91 18.64 -14.36 30.99
C ALA A 91 19.88 -13.76 30.28
N ILE A 92 19.89 -12.48 29.88
CA ILE A 92 21.08 -11.82 29.32
C ILE A 92 21.66 -10.82 30.33
N LYS A 93 21.84 -11.26 31.59
CA LYS A 93 22.70 -10.56 32.57
C LYS A 93 24.02 -11.29 32.83
N ALA A 94 24.19 -12.50 32.30
CA ALA A 94 25.42 -13.27 32.45
C ALA A 94 26.11 -13.40 31.10
N LEU A 95 27.38 -12.97 31.04
CA LEU A 95 28.35 -13.13 29.95
C LEU A 95 28.40 -12.00 28.90
N GLY A 96 29.22 -10.98 29.20
CA GLY A 96 29.81 -10.12 28.18
C GLY A 96 30.01 -8.67 28.61
N HIS A 97 31.26 -8.26 28.85
CA HIS A 97 31.64 -6.89 29.17
C HIS A 97 31.38 -5.93 27.99
N GLY A 98 30.20 -5.35 27.97
CA GLY A 98 29.82 -4.22 27.12
C GLY A 98 28.39 -3.80 27.47
N HIS A 99 28.21 -2.82 28.35
CA HIS A 99 26.87 -2.29 28.66
C HIS A 99 26.31 -1.54 27.43
N GLU A 100 25.68 -2.27 26.51
CA GLU A 100 24.76 -1.69 25.54
C GLU A 100 23.57 -1.12 26.31
N ARG A 101 23.39 0.20 26.27
CA ARG A 101 22.21 0.84 26.86
C ARG A 101 21.10 0.79 25.83
N PHE A 102 20.02 0.09 26.15
CA PHE A 102 18.81 0.08 25.36
C PHE A 102 17.94 1.28 25.75
N PHE A 103 17.55 2.07 24.77
CA PHE A 103 16.63 3.19 24.92
C PHE A 103 15.30 2.79 24.31
N ARG A 104 14.23 3.07 25.05
CA ARG A 104 12.85 2.95 24.59
C ARG A 104 12.12 4.21 24.99
N ASP A 105 11.45 4.81 24.02
CA ASP A 105 10.62 5.99 24.20
C ASP A 105 9.24 5.70 23.62
N GLU A 106 8.21 6.19 24.30
CA GLU A 106 6.82 6.02 23.89
C GLU A 106 6.10 7.35 24.05
N ARG A 107 5.59 7.87 22.94
CA ARG A 107 4.92 9.16 22.88
C ARG A 107 3.49 8.97 22.39
N THR A 108 2.52 9.42 23.19
CA THR A 108 1.13 9.51 22.76
C THR A 108 0.96 10.78 21.94
N VAL A 109 0.46 10.67 20.70
CA VAL A 109 0.20 11.81 19.81
C VAL A 109 -1.25 12.25 19.83
N ILE A 110 -2.17 11.33 20.12
CA ILE A 110 -3.58 11.62 20.32
C ILE A 110 -4.16 10.62 21.32
N SER A 111 -5.01 11.10 22.21
CA SER A 111 -5.81 10.28 23.11
C SER A 111 -7.18 10.94 23.25
N HIS A 112 -8.20 10.24 22.78
CA HIS A 112 -9.58 10.69 22.87
C HIS A 112 -10.43 9.60 23.51
N GLN A 113 -11.35 9.99 24.38
CA GLN A 113 -12.19 9.05 25.11
C GLN A 113 -13.66 9.45 24.98
N TRP A 114 -14.47 8.55 24.43
CA TRP A 114 -15.91 8.61 24.53
C TRP A 114 -16.36 7.86 25.78
N LEU A 115 -17.23 8.50 26.55
CA LEU A 115 -17.82 7.93 27.75
C LEU A 115 -19.33 7.81 27.55
N PHE A 116 -19.77 6.64 27.07
CA PHE A 116 -21.17 6.37 26.74
C PHE A 116 -22.03 6.16 28.00
N LEU A 117 -21.50 5.41 28.96
CA LEU A 117 -22.13 5.26 30.28
C LEU A 117 -21.16 5.76 31.35
N ARG A 118 -21.52 6.88 32.00
CA ARG A 118 -20.71 7.49 33.04
C ARG A 118 -20.80 6.69 34.34
N PRO A 119 -19.70 6.49 35.08
CA PRO A 119 -19.78 5.91 36.41
C PRO A 119 -20.66 6.80 37.32
N GLN A 120 -21.60 6.17 38.03
CA GLN A 120 -22.43 6.84 39.03
C GLN A 120 -21.99 6.44 40.43
N TYR A 121 -22.08 7.37 41.39
CA TYR A 121 -21.76 7.07 42.78
C TYR A 121 -22.79 6.06 43.33
N ALA A 122 -22.30 4.92 43.84
CA ALA A 122 -23.08 3.83 44.45
C ALA A 122 -24.19 3.17 43.59
N ARG A 123 -24.36 3.57 42.32
CA ARG A 123 -25.36 2.99 41.39
C ARG A 123 -24.69 2.46 40.13
N ASN A 124 -25.10 1.26 39.72
CA ASN A 124 -24.69 0.68 38.44
C ASN A 124 -25.78 0.87 37.40
N HIS A 125 -25.39 0.97 36.14
CA HIS A 125 -26.30 0.89 35.01
C HIS A 125 -26.83 -0.52 34.87
N HIS A 126 -28.12 -0.65 34.57
CA HIS A 126 -28.76 -1.92 34.28
C HIS A 126 -29.08 -1.95 32.79
N LEU A 127 -28.36 -2.78 32.03
CA LEU A 127 -28.60 -2.94 30.60
C LEU A 127 -29.46 -4.18 30.38
N ALA A 128 -30.57 -4.00 29.67
CA ALA A 128 -31.47 -5.09 29.28
C ALA A 128 -30.80 -6.03 28.27
N PRO A 129 -31.26 -7.28 28.13
CA PRO A 129 -30.84 -8.15 27.03
C PRO A 129 -31.13 -7.49 25.68
N GLY A 130 -30.29 -7.72 24.67
CA GLY A 130 -30.41 -7.13 23.34
C GLY A 130 -29.15 -6.44 22.85
N MET A 131 -29.27 -5.77 21.71
CA MET A 131 -28.20 -4.98 21.08
C MET A 131 -28.22 -3.56 21.63
N HIS A 132 -27.07 -3.10 22.13
CA HIS A 132 -26.86 -1.71 22.53
C HIS A 132 -25.78 -1.12 21.62
N SER A 133 -26.16 -0.13 20.82
CA SER A 133 -25.29 0.48 19.80
C SER A 133 -25.01 1.93 20.14
N TYR A 134 -23.73 2.32 20.10
CA TYR A 134 -23.28 3.66 20.44
C TYR A 134 -22.43 4.20 19.29
N ALA A 135 -23.00 5.11 18.49
CA ALA A 135 -22.28 5.77 17.42
C ALA A 135 -21.23 6.73 17.98
N PHE A 136 -20.11 6.85 17.27
CA PHE A 136 -19.06 7.80 17.58
C PHE A 136 -18.40 8.34 16.33
N ASP A 137 -17.93 9.57 16.45
CA ASP A 137 -17.09 10.23 15.48
C ASP A 137 -15.99 11.04 16.17
N LEU A 138 -14.86 11.18 15.49
CA LEU A 138 -13.74 12.02 15.91
C LEU A 138 -13.03 12.59 14.70
N PHE A 139 -12.88 13.91 14.70
CA PHE A 139 -12.01 14.59 13.75
C PHE A 139 -10.53 14.36 14.13
N LEU A 140 -9.76 13.87 13.16
CA LEU A 140 -8.33 13.62 13.26
C LEU A 140 -7.59 14.74 12.54
N ALA A 141 -6.75 15.46 13.29
CA ALA A 141 -5.98 16.58 12.75
C ALA A 141 -4.98 16.12 11.68
N GLY A 142 -4.77 16.97 10.67
CA GLY A 142 -3.92 16.67 9.52
C GLY A 142 -2.43 16.53 9.82
N ASP A 143 -1.96 16.95 11.00
CA ASP A 143 -0.57 16.89 11.45
C ASP A 143 -0.22 15.56 12.14
N LEU A 144 -1.21 14.67 12.33
CA LEU A 144 -0.96 13.35 12.89
C LEU A 144 -0.01 12.52 12.00
N PRO A 145 0.95 11.80 12.61
CA PRO A 145 1.89 10.98 11.85
C PRO A 145 1.21 9.78 11.20
N GLU A 146 1.62 9.43 9.99
CA GLU A 146 1.17 8.22 9.32
C GLU A 146 1.55 6.95 10.11
N SER A 147 0.69 5.94 10.05
CA SER A 147 0.99 4.59 10.53
C SER A 147 2.15 4.01 9.71
N ALA A 148 3.31 3.89 10.35
CA ALA A 148 4.52 3.42 9.69
C ALA A 148 5.38 2.58 10.64
N ARG A 149 6.07 1.58 10.08
CA ARG A 149 6.96 0.67 10.80
C ARG A 149 8.34 0.62 10.16
N VAL A 150 9.37 1.03 10.89
CA VAL A 150 10.78 0.89 10.49
C VAL A 150 11.44 -0.15 11.39
N ALA A 151 11.29 -1.43 11.00
CA ALA A 151 11.67 -2.58 11.84
C ALA A 151 11.16 -2.41 13.27
N GLN A 152 12.04 -2.55 14.26
CA GLN A 152 11.74 -2.31 15.68
C GLN A 152 12.07 -0.88 16.14
N PHE A 153 12.64 -0.04 15.27
CA PHE A 153 13.23 1.24 15.68
C PHE A 153 12.19 2.34 15.85
N TYR A 154 11.16 2.33 15.00
CA TYR A 154 10.13 3.36 14.96
C TYR A 154 8.83 2.72 14.50
N ILE A 155 7.79 2.86 15.30
CA ILE A 155 6.47 2.25 15.07
C ILE A 155 5.41 3.29 15.43
N VAL A 156 4.48 3.57 14.52
CA VAL A 156 3.30 4.42 14.78
C VAL A 156 2.06 3.58 14.62
N ASP A 157 1.35 3.36 15.73
CA ASP A 157 0.15 2.54 15.77
C ASP A 157 -1.03 3.37 16.33
N TYR A 158 -2.20 3.23 15.70
CA TYR A 158 -3.46 3.78 16.21
C TYR A 158 -4.42 2.65 16.54
N LYS A 159 -5.13 2.78 17.66
CA LYS A 159 -6.09 1.78 18.09
C LYS A 159 -7.27 2.37 18.83
N LEU A 160 -8.42 1.74 18.63
CA LEU A 160 -9.59 1.86 19.48
C LEU A 160 -9.58 0.76 20.53
N LYS A 161 -9.95 1.10 21.76
CA LYS A 161 -10.17 0.15 22.84
C LYS A 161 -11.51 0.44 23.49
N ALA A 162 -12.45 -0.50 23.38
CA ALA A 162 -13.69 -0.45 24.15
C ALA A 162 -13.49 -1.20 25.47
N LEU A 163 -14.10 -0.65 26.53
CA LEU A 163 -14.09 -1.22 27.86
C LEU A 163 -15.50 -1.08 28.47
N VAL A 164 -16.09 -2.22 28.78
CA VAL A 164 -17.31 -2.33 29.58
C VAL A 164 -16.86 -2.70 30.99
N GLU A 165 -16.83 -1.72 31.88
CA GLU A 165 -16.48 -1.96 33.28
C GLU A 165 -17.67 -2.59 34.00
N ARG A 166 -17.45 -3.74 34.63
CA ARG A 166 -18.47 -4.40 35.46
C ARG A 166 -18.22 -4.09 36.93
N PRO A 167 -19.28 -4.05 37.76
CA PRO A 167 -19.12 -3.82 39.19
C PRO A 167 -18.50 -5.04 39.90
N HIS A 168 -17.92 -4.81 41.07
CA HIS A 168 -17.28 -5.84 41.92
C HIS A 168 -16.11 -6.56 41.21
N PHE A 169 -15.96 -7.87 41.43
CA PHE A 169 -14.88 -8.70 40.89
C PHE A 169 -15.25 -9.44 39.59
N TYR A 170 -16.30 -9.01 38.90
CA TYR A 170 -16.62 -9.58 37.58
C TYR A 170 -15.61 -9.10 36.54
N PRO A 171 -15.15 -9.97 35.61
CA PRO A 171 -14.24 -9.56 34.57
C PRO A 171 -14.91 -8.55 33.63
N ASN A 172 -14.17 -7.50 33.29
CA ASN A 172 -14.61 -6.50 32.32
C ASN A 172 -14.65 -7.11 30.91
N TYR A 173 -15.53 -6.58 30.07
CA TYR A 173 -15.48 -6.89 28.65
C TYR A 173 -14.61 -5.86 27.94
N THR A 174 -13.70 -6.32 27.08
CA THR A 174 -12.85 -5.45 26.27
C THR A 174 -12.78 -5.94 24.85
N CYS A 175 -12.74 -5.01 23.90
CA CYS A 175 -12.34 -5.28 22.53
C CYS A 175 -11.43 -4.17 22.04
N GLN A 176 -10.60 -4.48 21.05
CA GLN A 176 -9.66 -3.55 20.45
C GLN A 176 -9.70 -3.69 18.94
N GLN A 177 -9.50 -2.57 18.25
CA GLN A 177 -9.42 -2.53 16.80
C GLN A 177 -8.33 -1.55 16.38
N SER A 178 -7.45 -1.98 15.48
CA SER A 178 -6.43 -1.12 14.91
C SER A 178 -7.04 -0.20 13.86
N VAL A 179 -6.53 1.02 13.79
CA VAL A 179 -6.84 1.98 12.72
C VAL A 179 -5.54 2.28 12.00
N HIS A 180 -5.54 2.24 10.68
CA HIS A 180 -4.37 2.58 9.88
C HIS A 180 -4.55 3.97 9.29
N LEU A 181 -3.52 4.82 9.40
CA LEU A 181 -3.56 6.19 8.91
C LEU A 181 -2.47 6.39 7.84
N THR A 182 -2.87 6.77 6.63
CA THR A 182 -1.93 7.05 5.52
C THR A 182 -2.14 8.44 4.94
N ARG A 183 -1.19 8.88 4.12
CA ARG A 183 -1.24 10.20 3.48
C ARG A 183 -0.98 10.11 1.99
N HIS A 184 -1.83 10.78 1.21
CA HIS A 184 -1.66 10.94 -0.22
C HIS A 184 -1.06 12.30 -0.52
N HIS A 185 0.17 12.30 -1.04
CA HIS A 185 0.87 13.52 -1.42
C HIS A 185 0.51 13.93 -2.86
N PRO A 186 0.00 15.15 -3.12
CA PRO A 186 -0.42 15.58 -4.46
C PRO A 186 0.70 15.58 -5.50
N LEU A 187 1.94 15.86 -5.09
CA LEU A 187 3.12 15.85 -6.00
C LEU A 187 3.52 14.46 -6.52
N GLU A 188 2.94 13.38 -6.00
CA GLU A 188 3.18 12.00 -6.46
C GLU A 188 1.96 11.46 -7.25
N SER A 189 1.28 12.35 -7.99
CA SER A 189 0.03 12.13 -8.73
C SER A 189 0.18 11.47 -10.10
N SER A 190 1.39 11.32 -10.64
CA SER A 190 1.56 10.64 -11.91
C SER A 190 1.37 9.12 -11.72
N THR A 191 0.20 8.63 -12.12
CA THR A 191 -0.12 7.21 -12.28
C THR A 191 0.58 6.60 -13.50
N LEU A 192 1.12 7.46 -14.38
CA LEU A 192 1.76 7.06 -15.63
C LEU A 192 2.86 6.02 -15.43
N GLY A 193 3.01 5.17 -16.43
CA GLY A 193 4.04 4.15 -16.48
C GLY A 193 5.45 4.71 -16.33
N VAL A 194 6.33 3.89 -15.79
CA VAL A 194 7.75 4.22 -15.64
C VAL A 194 8.55 3.25 -16.51
N SER A 195 9.39 3.80 -17.38
CA SER A 195 10.28 3.02 -18.23
C SER A 195 11.72 3.48 -18.09
N VAL A 196 12.64 2.53 -18.21
CA VAL A 196 14.06 2.77 -18.39
C VAL A 196 14.50 2.05 -19.66
N SER A 197 15.04 2.80 -20.61
CA SER A 197 15.58 2.25 -21.85
C SER A 197 16.94 2.87 -22.14
N ASN A 198 17.92 2.06 -22.49
CA ASN A 198 19.23 2.55 -22.88
C ASN A 198 19.99 1.52 -23.74
N ARG A 199 21.07 1.98 -24.36
CA ARG A 199 22.07 1.15 -25.02
C ARG A 199 23.26 0.97 -24.09
N TRP A 200 23.51 -0.26 -23.68
CA TRP A 200 24.64 -0.58 -22.81
C TRP A 200 25.90 -0.85 -23.63
N THR A 201 26.86 0.09 -23.61
CA THR A 201 28.20 -0.03 -24.21
C THR A 201 28.20 -0.46 -25.69
N ASN A 202 27.15 -0.10 -26.44
CA ASN A 202 26.92 -0.55 -27.83
C ASN A 202 26.82 -2.08 -28.02
N LYS A 203 26.61 -2.84 -26.94
CA LYS A 203 26.50 -4.31 -26.96
C LYS A 203 25.07 -4.81 -26.91
N VAL A 204 24.21 -4.13 -26.14
CA VAL A 204 22.83 -4.55 -25.87
C VAL A 204 21.94 -3.33 -25.75
N ASP A 205 20.82 -3.33 -26.47
CA ASP A 205 19.70 -2.43 -26.22
C ASP A 205 18.74 -3.08 -25.23
N TYR A 206 18.28 -2.32 -24.25
CA TYR A 206 17.29 -2.80 -23.29
C TYR A 206 16.22 -1.75 -23.04
N ALA A 207 15.01 -2.22 -22.78
CA ALA A 207 13.88 -1.44 -22.30
C ALA A 207 13.14 -2.24 -21.23
N ILE A 208 12.98 -1.64 -20.05
CA ILE A 208 12.25 -2.21 -18.92
C ILE A 208 11.19 -1.20 -18.52
N SER A 209 9.92 -1.61 -18.46
CA SER A 209 8.81 -0.70 -18.16
C SER A 209 7.74 -1.33 -17.29
N VAL A 210 7.05 -0.49 -16.55
CA VAL A 210 5.80 -0.79 -15.85
C VAL A 210 4.71 0.14 -16.38
N PRO A 211 3.47 -0.34 -16.54
CA PRO A 211 2.37 0.43 -17.14
C PRO A 211 1.88 1.57 -16.23
N CYS A 212 1.98 1.38 -14.90
CA CYS A 212 1.71 2.41 -13.91
C CYS A 212 2.79 2.43 -12.81
N LYS A 213 2.90 3.57 -12.13
CA LYS A 213 3.83 3.75 -11.00
C LYS A 213 3.21 3.43 -9.64
N VAL A 214 1.90 3.59 -9.51
CA VAL A 214 1.14 3.45 -8.26
C VAL A 214 0.41 2.11 -8.25
N TYR A 215 0.53 1.38 -7.15
CA TYR A 215 -0.10 0.08 -6.94
C TYR A 215 -0.70 -0.03 -5.54
N HIS A 216 -1.65 -0.95 -5.40
CA HIS A 216 -2.33 -1.28 -4.14
C HIS A 216 -1.98 -2.70 -3.69
N HIS A 217 -2.30 -3.03 -2.44
CA HIS A 217 -2.24 -4.40 -1.95
C HIS A 217 -3.06 -5.35 -2.83
N SER A 218 -2.63 -6.61 -2.87
CA SER A 218 -3.27 -7.66 -3.68
C SER A 218 -3.22 -7.46 -5.19
N GLN A 219 -2.56 -6.41 -5.69
CA GLN A 219 -2.29 -6.24 -7.11
C GLN A 219 -1.01 -6.97 -7.55
N ARG A 220 -0.84 -7.08 -8.87
CA ARG A 220 0.36 -7.63 -9.49
C ARG A 220 0.96 -6.56 -10.39
N ILE A 221 2.27 -6.36 -10.27
CA ILE A 221 3.01 -5.44 -11.11
C ILE A 221 3.43 -6.22 -12.36
N VAL A 222 2.92 -5.81 -13.51
CA VAL A 222 3.31 -6.37 -14.81
C VAL A 222 4.49 -5.57 -15.34
N VAL A 223 5.68 -6.17 -15.34
CA VAL A 223 6.90 -5.57 -15.87
C VAL A 223 7.14 -6.10 -17.28
N SER A 224 7.24 -5.20 -18.26
CA SER A 224 7.64 -5.54 -19.63
C SER A 224 9.14 -5.35 -19.79
N VAL A 225 9.84 -6.41 -20.21
CA VAL A 225 11.29 -6.41 -20.45
C VAL A 225 11.57 -6.80 -21.88
N ALA A 226 12.27 -5.94 -22.60
CA ALA A 226 12.77 -6.18 -23.95
C ALA A 226 14.30 -6.00 -23.96
N VAL A 227 15.02 -6.98 -24.48
CA VAL A 227 16.48 -6.97 -24.52
C VAL A 227 16.94 -7.46 -25.88
N GLN A 228 17.68 -6.62 -26.59
CA GLN A 228 18.18 -6.90 -27.94
C GLN A 228 19.70 -6.87 -27.95
N PRO A 229 20.38 -8.02 -28.08
CA PRO A 229 21.81 -8.06 -28.36
C PRO A 229 22.12 -7.40 -29.71
N LEU A 230 23.13 -6.54 -29.75
CA LEU A 230 23.56 -5.81 -30.95
C LEU A 230 24.82 -6.42 -31.58
N VAL A 231 25.58 -7.20 -30.81
CA VAL A 231 26.89 -7.73 -31.22
C VAL A 231 26.84 -9.26 -31.23
N HIS A 232 27.40 -9.87 -32.27
CA HIS A 232 27.53 -11.33 -32.36
C HIS A 232 28.38 -11.88 -31.22
N GLY A 233 27.95 -13.00 -30.64
CA GLY A 233 28.62 -13.64 -29.49
C GLY A 233 28.27 -13.03 -28.13
N VAL A 234 27.50 -11.94 -28.08
CA VAL A 234 26.88 -11.47 -26.83
C VAL A 234 25.57 -12.20 -26.62
N SER A 235 25.42 -12.88 -25.48
CA SER A 235 24.17 -13.54 -25.10
C SER A 235 23.69 -13.10 -23.73
N ILE A 236 22.37 -13.02 -23.54
CA ILE A 236 21.81 -12.69 -22.23
C ILE A 236 21.60 -13.99 -21.47
N ARG A 237 22.38 -14.19 -20.42
CA ARG A 237 22.36 -15.42 -19.63
C ARG A 237 21.19 -15.45 -18.65
N GLN A 238 20.87 -14.30 -18.06
CA GLN A 238 19.91 -14.24 -16.97
C GLN A 238 19.38 -12.82 -16.74
N LEU A 239 18.10 -12.74 -16.39
CA LEU A 239 17.46 -11.58 -15.80
C LEU A 239 17.04 -11.91 -14.37
N THR A 240 17.34 -11.00 -13.44
CA THR A 240 16.89 -11.07 -12.05
C THR A 240 16.08 -9.83 -11.74
N CYS A 241 14.89 -9.99 -11.18
CA CYS A 241 14.13 -8.88 -10.61
C CYS A 241 13.99 -9.09 -9.09
N THR A 242 14.26 -8.06 -8.31
CA THR A 242 14.04 -8.05 -6.87
C THR A 242 13.18 -6.86 -6.50
N PHE A 243 12.05 -7.14 -5.85
CA PHE A 243 11.19 -6.14 -5.25
C PHE A 243 11.64 -5.88 -3.82
N LYS A 244 12.00 -4.62 -3.50
CA LYS A 244 12.52 -4.22 -2.19
C LYS A 244 11.77 -3.03 -1.60
N GLU A 245 11.44 -3.15 -0.32
CA GLU A 245 11.01 -2.07 0.56
C GLU A 245 12.24 -1.47 1.27
N TYR A 246 12.29 -0.14 1.30
CA TYR A 246 13.31 0.64 1.99
C TYR A 246 12.64 1.54 3.01
N ALA A 247 12.68 1.15 4.28
CA ALA A 247 12.17 1.94 5.40
C ALA A 247 13.33 2.64 6.12
N SER A 248 13.18 3.91 6.48
CA SER A 248 14.18 4.65 7.22
C SER A 248 13.54 5.67 8.15
N CYS A 249 14.17 5.89 9.31
CA CYS A 249 13.78 6.92 10.25
C CYS A 249 14.95 7.83 10.60
N LYS A 250 14.67 9.14 10.69
CA LYS A 250 15.64 10.20 10.98
C LYS A 250 15.76 10.44 12.49
N PRO A 251 16.93 10.91 12.97
CA PRO A 251 17.16 11.18 14.39
C PRO A 251 16.52 12.52 14.81
N VAL A 252 15.18 12.58 14.77
CA VAL A 252 14.42 13.75 15.22
C VAL A 252 14.47 13.81 16.75
N ASN A 253 14.51 15.02 17.34
CA ASN A 253 14.46 15.24 18.79
C ASN A 253 15.48 14.41 19.62
N GLY A 254 16.69 14.19 19.09
CA GLY A 254 17.75 13.45 19.79
C GLY A 254 17.62 11.92 19.70
N TRP A 255 16.64 11.40 18.96
CA TRP A 255 16.50 9.95 18.73
C TRP A 255 17.72 9.33 18.06
N PHE A 256 17.87 8.02 18.26
CA PHE A 256 18.88 7.20 17.59
C PHE A 256 20.34 7.68 17.78
N SER A 257 20.61 8.46 18.83
CA SER A 257 21.92 9.07 19.08
C SER A 257 22.42 9.92 17.90
N GLY A 258 21.52 10.62 17.22
CA GLY A 258 21.86 11.52 16.11
C GLY A 258 22.14 10.84 14.78
N ARG A 259 21.81 9.54 14.62
CA ARG A 259 22.02 8.80 13.36
C ARG A 259 20.73 8.20 12.83
N SER A 260 20.48 8.35 11.53
CA SER A 260 19.35 7.68 10.89
C SER A 260 19.45 6.17 11.00
N ARG A 261 18.31 5.50 11.10
CA ARG A 261 18.20 4.04 11.02
C ARG A 261 17.46 3.67 9.75
N SER A 262 17.87 2.58 9.14
CA SER A 262 17.28 2.07 7.91
C SER A 262 17.10 0.56 8.00
N HIS A 263 16.03 0.08 7.39
CA HIS A 263 15.73 -1.32 7.24
C HIS A 263 15.33 -1.58 5.78
N GLY A 264 15.93 -2.60 5.17
CA GLY A 264 15.59 -3.04 3.82
C GLY A 264 14.96 -4.42 3.88
N LYS A 265 13.80 -4.60 3.26
CA LYS A 265 13.09 -5.87 3.19
C LYS A 265 12.96 -6.30 1.73
N ILE A 266 13.30 -7.56 1.43
CA ILE A 266 13.07 -8.15 0.11
C ILE A 266 11.66 -8.74 0.15
N LEU A 267 10.79 -8.21 -0.70
CA LEU A 267 9.38 -8.61 -0.77
C LEU A 267 9.17 -9.73 -1.80
N HIS A 268 9.88 -9.65 -2.92
CA HIS A 268 9.80 -10.65 -3.97
C HIS A 268 11.14 -10.78 -4.72
N TYR A 269 11.41 -11.98 -5.21
CA TYR A 269 12.61 -12.29 -5.98
C TYR A 269 12.26 -13.28 -7.11
N ILE A 270 12.59 -12.91 -8.34
CA ILE A 270 12.40 -13.76 -9.52
C ILE A 270 13.66 -13.73 -10.39
N ARG A 271 13.97 -14.88 -10.98
CA ARG A 271 15.13 -15.09 -11.86
C ARG A 271 14.68 -15.87 -13.10
N THR A 272 14.99 -15.36 -14.28
CA THR A 272 14.71 -16.01 -15.57
C THR A 272 15.98 -16.12 -16.41
N SER A 273 16.13 -17.21 -17.17
CA SER A 273 17.26 -17.45 -18.08
C SER A 273 17.01 -17.06 -19.54
N GLN A 274 15.78 -16.69 -19.93
CA GLN A 274 15.41 -16.31 -21.31
C GLN A 274 14.73 -14.92 -21.34
N PRO A 275 15.48 -13.80 -21.36
CA PRO A 275 14.92 -12.46 -21.14
C PRO A 275 14.69 -11.62 -22.40
N THR A 276 14.90 -12.15 -23.60
CA THR A 276 14.91 -11.40 -24.87
C THR A 276 13.61 -10.63 -25.12
N MET A 277 12.45 -11.21 -24.75
CA MET A 277 11.20 -10.49 -24.49
C MET A 277 10.38 -11.24 -23.44
N GLN A 278 10.10 -10.60 -22.30
CA GLN A 278 9.36 -11.24 -21.21
C GLN A 278 8.45 -10.25 -20.48
N GLN A 279 7.27 -10.73 -20.08
CA GLN A 279 6.46 -10.09 -19.05
C GLN A 279 6.70 -10.80 -17.72
N LEU A 280 7.11 -10.03 -16.70
CA LEU A 280 7.25 -10.52 -15.33
C LEU A 280 6.05 -10.05 -14.51
N GLU A 281 5.41 -10.97 -13.80
CA GLU A 281 4.39 -10.63 -12.81
C GLU A 281 4.99 -10.65 -11.42
N ILE A 282 4.91 -9.53 -10.71
CA ILE A 282 5.44 -9.38 -9.37
C ILE A 282 4.26 -9.19 -8.42
N PRO A 283 3.97 -10.16 -7.52
CA PRO A 283 2.87 -10.04 -6.57
C PRO A 283 3.18 -9.00 -5.49
N ILE A 284 2.17 -8.22 -5.11
CA ILE A 284 2.21 -7.32 -3.96
C ILE A 284 1.52 -8.02 -2.78
N PRO A 285 2.18 -8.14 -1.62
CA PRO A 285 1.57 -8.73 -0.43
C PRO A 285 0.29 -8.01 0.04
N ASP A 286 -0.56 -8.75 0.75
CA ASP A 286 -1.91 -8.30 1.11
C ASP A 286 -1.96 -7.59 2.47
N THR A 287 -1.00 -7.88 3.36
CA THR A 287 -1.03 -7.42 4.75
C THR A 287 0.01 -6.35 5.03
N LEU A 288 -0.33 -5.43 5.94
CA LEU A 288 0.57 -4.35 6.35
C LEU A 288 1.81 -4.84 7.09
N ASP A 289 1.76 -6.02 7.71
CA ASP A 289 2.93 -6.66 8.32
C ASP A 289 3.93 -7.16 7.27
N GLU A 290 3.43 -7.51 6.08
CA GLU A 290 4.24 -7.97 4.95
C GLU A 290 4.78 -6.82 4.11
N ILE A 291 4.03 -5.74 3.92
CA ILE A 291 4.46 -4.57 3.16
C ILE A 291 3.81 -3.28 3.69
N GLN A 292 4.59 -2.23 3.82
CA GLN A 292 4.11 -0.90 4.24
C GLN A 292 3.70 -0.06 3.02
N TYR A 293 2.90 0.98 3.24
CA TYR A 293 2.70 2.01 2.22
C TYR A 293 3.92 2.90 2.07
N ASP A 294 4.08 3.52 0.91
CA ASP A 294 5.07 4.59 0.73
C ASP A 294 4.65 5.81 1.57
N THR A 295 5.56 6.24 2.43
CA THR A 295 5.38 7.37 3.35
C THR A 295 6.54 8.33 3.20
N HIS A 296 6.25 9.62 3.23
CA HIS A 296 7.25 10.68 3.21
C HIS A 296 6.95 11.74 4.27
N SER A 297 7.49 11.54 5.46
CA SER A 297 7.43 12.50 6.56
C SER A 297 8.83 12.94 6.98
N ASP A 298 8.91 13.91 7.89
CA ASP A 298 10.17 14.37 8.43
C ASP A 298 10.91 13.29 9.21
N ALA A 299 10.17 12.49 9.97
CA ALA A 299 10.70 11.44 10.83
C ALA A 299 10.91 10.12 10.09
N VAL A 300 10.04 9.76 9.14
CA VAL A 300 10.05 8.45 8.47
C VAL A 300 9.91 8.56 6.97
N ARG A 301 10.62 7.66 6.29
CA ARG A 301 10.52 7.46 4.85
C ARG A 301 10.46 5.98 4.51
N VAL A 302 9.41 5.57 3.81
CA VAL A 302 9.26 4.25 3.20
C VAL A 302 9.25 4.43 1.69
N ARG A 303 9.96 3.55 0.97
CA ARG A 303 10.10 3.58 -0.49
C ARG A 303 10.16 2.18 -1.08
N HIS A 304 9.48 2.00 -2.20
CA HIS A 304 9.47 0.74 -2.93
C HIS A 304 10.25 0.83 -4.25
N LYS A 305 11.04 -0.21 -4.54
CA LYS A 305 11.84 -0.27 -5.78
C LYS A 305 11.88 -1.67 -6.36
N LEU A 306 11.71 -1.76 -7.67
CA LEU A 306 12.06 -2.92 -8.47
C LEU A 306 13.50 -2.77 -8.95
N LYS A 307 14.33 -3.76 -8.65
CA LYS A 307 15.74 -3.80 -9.05
C LYS A 307 15.97 -4.93 -10.03
N PHE A 308 16.49 -4.59 -11.20
CA PHE A 308 16.80 -5.52 -12.27
C PHE A 308 18.31 -5.70 -12.39
N VAL A 309 18.74 -6.95 -12.56
CA VAL A 309 20.12 -7.30 -12.88
C VAL A 309 20.10 -8.24 -14.07
N LEU A 310 20.67 -7.80 -15.20
CA LEU A 310 20.88 -8.62 -16.38
C LEU A 310 22.33 -9.11 -16.36
N SER A 311 22.52 -10.43 -16.39
CA SER A 311 23.82 -11.07 -16.59
C SER A 311 24.00 -11.35 -18.07
N ILE A 312 25.06 -10.80 -18.64
CA ILE A 312 25.38 -10.82 -20.06
C ILE A 312 26.69 -11.59 -20.23
N GLU A 313 26.70 -12.59 -21.09
CA GLU A 313 27.91 -13.32 -21.47
C GLU A 313 28.47 -12.71 -22.76
N ASN A 314 29.73 -12.29 -22.70
CA ASN A 314 30.44 -11.69 -23.82
C ASN A 314 31.11 -12.78 -24.68
N PRO A 315 31.54 -12.45 -25.92
CA PRO A 315 32.21 -13.40 -26.81
C PRO A 315 33.51 -14.00 -26.24
N ASP A 316 34.17 -13.29 -25.33
CA ASP A 316 35.39 -13.71 -24.63
C ASP A 316 35.12 -14.63 -23.42
N GLY A 317 33.85 -14.95 -23.15
CA GLY A 317 33.40 -15.74 -22.00
C GLY A 317 33.28 -14.94 -20.69
N HIS A 318 33.59 -13.63 -20.69
CA HIS A 318 33.43 -12.80 -19.50
C HIS A 318 31.95 -12.47 -19.25
N LEU A 319 31.54 -12.56 -17.98
CA LEU A 319 30.19 -12.18 -17.55
C LEU A 319 30.17 -10.71 -17.11
N SER A 320 29.30 -9.93 -17.74
CA SER A 320 28.99 -8.55 -17.38
C SER A 320 27.64 -8.46 -16.68
N GLU A 321 27.48 -7.48 -15.78
CA GLU A 321 26.21 -7.18 -15.11
C GLU A 321 25.71 -5.78 -15.46
N LEU A 322 24.47 -5.71 -15.96
CA LEU A 322 23.74 -4.47 -16.17
C LEU A 322 22.67 -4.34 -15.09
N ARG A 323 22.61 -3.19 -14.42
CA ARG A 323 21.66 -2.93 -13.33
C ARG A 323 20.72 -1.78 -13.68
N ALA A 324 19.42 -2.02 -13.54
CA ALA A 324 18.37 -1.02 -13.72
C ALA A 324 17.44 -0.99 -12.50
N VAL A 325 16.80 0.15 -12.24
CA VAL A 325 15.92 0.33 -11.08
C VAL A 325 14.69 1.11 -11.49
N LEU A 326 13.51 0.57 -11.21
CA LEU A 326 12.23 1.28 -11.35
C LEU A 326 11.66 1.60 -9.95
N PRO A 327 11.44 2.87 -9.60
CA PRO A 327 10.69 3.23 -8.40
C PRO A 327 9.20 2.93 -8.63
N ILE A 328 8.55 2.35 -7.63
CA ILE A 328 7.11 2.17 -7.60
C ILE A 328 6.56 2.72 -6.28
N ILE A 329 5.28 3.01 -6.23
CA ILE A 329 4.60 3.57 -5.07
C ILE A 329 3.52 2.58 -4.64
N ILE A 330 3.56 2.17 -3.37
CA ILE A 330 2.50 1.36 -2.76
C ILE A 330 1.59 2.31 -1.99
N ARG A 331 0.32 2.35 -2.34
CA ARG A 331 -0.63 3.34 -1.83
C ARG A 331 -1.93 2.68 -1.35
N ALA A 332 -2.54 3.29 -0.35
CA ALA A 332 -3.88 2.97 0.10
C ALA A 332 -4.88 3.04 -1.06
N LYS A 333 -5.76 2.05 -1.17
CA LYS A 333 -6.92 2.18 -2.08
C LYS A 333 -8.00 2.98 -1.36
N PRO A 334 -8.55 4.06 -1.95
CA PRO A 334 -9.68 4.74 -1.35
C PRO A 334 -10.90 3.81 -1.33
N ASN A 335 -11.51 3.66 -0.16
CA ASN A 335 -12.68 2.81 0.04
C ASN A 335 -13.94 3.55 -0.44
N GLY A 336 -14.31 3.38 -1.71
CA GLY A 336 -15.64 3.73 -2.23
C GLY A 336 -16.06 5.21 -2.18
N VAL A 337 -15.21 6.11 -1.70
CA VAL A 337 -15.41 7.55 -1.80
C VAL A 337 -15.04 7.96 -3.22
N LEU A 338 -16.01 8.47 -3.97
CA LEU A 338 -15.74 9.09 -5.26
C LEU A 338 -14.70 10.19 -5.03
N PRO A 339 -13.61 10.22 -5.82
CA PRO A 339 -12.65 11.32 -5.73
C PRO A 339 -13.41 12.64 -5.82
N ALA A 340 -13.00 13.64 -5.04
CA ALA A 340 -13.41 15.02 -5.32
C ALA A 340 -13.12 15.31 -6.80
N TYR A 341 -13.92 16.16 -7.46
CA TYR A 341 -13.87 16.35 -8.91
C TYR A 341 -12.44 16.57 -9.45
N ASP A 342 -11.56 17.17 -8.66
CA ASP A 342 -10.14 17.41 -8.95
C ASP A 342 -9.27 16.13 -9.00
N HIS A 343 -9.63 15.09 -8.24
CA HIS A 343 -8.95 13.79 -8.19
C HIS A 343 -9.52 12.77 -9.19
N ALA A 344 -10.69 13.03 -9.79
CA ALA A 344 -11.32 12.10 -10.73
C ALA A 344 -10.53 11.96 -12.05
N LEU A 345 -9.79 13.00 -12.44
CA LEU A 345 -8.88 12.98 -13.58
C LEU A 345 -7.63 12.12 -13.34
N GLU A 346 -7.28 11.84 -12.07
CA GLU A 346 -6.08 11.09 -11.68
C GLU A 346 -6.28 9.57 -11.79
N ASP A 347 -7.53 9.10 -11.58
CA ASP A 347 -7.93 7.69 -11.69
C ASP A 347 -8.55 7.34 -13.06
N SER A 348 -8.88 8.33 -13.89
CA SER A 348 -9.35 8.09 -15.25
C SER A 348 -8.20 7.66 -16.16
N PHE A 349 -8.35 6.55 -16.88
CA PHE A 349 -7.44 6.16 -17.94
C PHE A 349 -7.23 7.34 -18.91
N PRO A 350 -6.02 7.52 -19.48
CA PRO A 350 -5.81 8.55 -20.48
C PRO A 350 -6.84 8.34 -21.60
N TYR A 351 -7.52 9.42 -21.98
CA TYR A 351 -8.49 9.40 -23.07
C TYR A 351 -7.81 8.86 -24.33
N ASP A 352 -8.15 7.62 -24.70
CA ASP A 352 -7.71 7.01 -25.95
C ASP A 352 -8.86 7.11 -26.97
N PRO A 353 -8.75 8.00 -27.97
CA PRO A 353 -9.77 8.14 -29.00
C PRO A 353 -9.97 6.86 -29.81
N ALA A 354 -8.97 5.97 -29.92
CA ALA A 354 -9.12 4.70 -30.63
C ALA A 354 -10.00 3.71 -29.86
N LEU A 355 -9.83 3.62 -28.53
CA LEU A 355 -10.70 2.81 -27.67
C LEU A 355 -12.14 3.35 -27.63
N MET A 356 -12.29 4.67 -27.59
CA MET A 356 -13.62 5.31 -27.64
C MET A 356 -14.33 5.04 -28.98
N VAL A 357 -13.62 5.13 -30.10
CA VAL A 357 -14.18 4.79 -31.42
C VAL A 357 -14.53 3.30 -31.50
N ALA A 358 -13.72 2.41 -30.93
CA ALA A 358 -14.01 0.98 -30.88
C ALA A 358 -15.26 0.66 -30.05
N LEU A 359 -15.45 1.31 -28.90
CA LEU A 359 -16.65 1.17 -28.07
C LEU A 359 -17.91 1.69 -28.79
N VAL A 360 -17.80 2.85 -29.45
CA VAL A 360 -18.90 3.42 -30.25
C VAL A 360 -19.27 2.51 -31.42
N ARG A 361 -18.29 1.89 -32.08
CA ARG A 361 -18.53 0.93 -33.17
C ARG A 361 -19.09 -0.41 -32.68
N GLY A 362 -18.65 -0.90 -31.53
CA GLY A 362 -19.15 -2.14 -30.91
C GLY A 362 -20.59 -2.02 -30.42
N GLY A 363 -21.01 -0.83 -29.97
CA GLY A 363 -22.38 -0.56 -29.55
C GLY A 363 -23.43 -0.58 -30.67
N GLN A 364 -23.02 -0.53 -31.94
CA GLN A 364 -23.94 -0.55 -33.08
C GLN A 364 -24.25 -1.96 -33.64
N GLN A 365 -23.69 -3.03 -33.06
CA GLN A 365 -23.93 -4.40 -33.57
C GLN A 365 -25.04 -5.19 -32.84
N HIS A 366 -25.73 -4.59 -31.86
CA HIS A 366 -26.84 -5.24 -31.15
C HIS A 366 -28.18 -4.53 -31.37
N HIS A 367 -28.59 -4.37 -32.62
CA HIS A 367 -30.01 -4.16 -32.93
C HIS A 367 -30.39 -4.62 -34.33
N GLU A 368 -30.41 -5.94 -34.55
CA GLU A 368 -31.15 -6.53 -35.66
C GLU A 368 -31.57 -7.96 -35.29
N GLN A 369 -32.82 -8.11 -34.81
CA GLN A 369 -33.52 -9.40 -34.78
C GLN A 369 -33.99 -9.73 -36.20
N PRO A 370 -33.81 -10.98 -36.66
CA PRO A 370 -34.67 -11.50 -37.72
C PRO A 370 -35.60 -12.58 -37.16
N THR A 371 -36.89 -12.30 -37.27
CA THR A 371 -37.96 -13.29 -37.31
C THR A 371 -37.80 -14.18 -38.55
N GLY A 372 -37.88 -15.50 -38.42
CA GLY A 372 -37.97 -16.38 -39.59
C GLY A 372 -37.58 -17.83 -39.37
N ILE A 373 -38.58 -18.68 -39.17
CA ILE A 373 -38.47 -20.14 -39.24
C ILE A 373 -38.38 -20.57 -40.71
N ARG A 374 -37.33 -21.34 -41.10
CA ARG A 374 -37.38 -22.63 -41.85
C ARG A 374 -36.14 -22.92 -42.71
N ARG A 375 -35.50 -24.05 -42.38
CA ARG A 375 -35.07 -25.21 -43.21
C ARG A 375 -34.21 -25.04 -44.49
N PHE A 376 -33.08 -25.77 -44.43
CA PHE A 376 -32.42 -26.61 -45.47
C PHE A 376 -32.14 -26.04 -46.87
N ALA A 377 -30.86 -26.01 -47.27
CA ALA A 377 -30.24 -27.00 -48.16
C ALA A 377 -28.88 -26.53 -48.74
N ARG A 378 -28.06 -27.53 -49.10
CA ARG A 378 -26.72 -27.48 -49.74
C ARG A 378 -26.70 -26.77 -51.11
N ASN A 379 -25.61 -26.07 -51.46
CA ASN A 379 -24.60 -26.54 -52.45
C ASN A 379 -23.55 -25.49 -52.88
N ARG A 380 -22.31 -25.99 -53.01
CA ARG A 380 -21.17 -25.70 -53.91
C ARG A 380 -20.97 -24.34 -54.64
N MET A 381 -19.71 -23.88 -54.51
CA MET A 381 -18.74 -23.38 -55.51
C MET A 381 -19.19 -22.40 -56.61
N SER A 382 -18.54 -21.22 -56.66
CA SER A 382 -17.62 -20.81 -57.75
C SER A 382 -17.22 -19.32 -57.62
N LEU A 383 -15.96 -19.01 -57.98
CA LEU A 383 -15.48 -17.67 -58.37
C LEU A 383 -15.79 -17.46 -59.85
N PRO A 384 -16.01 -16.21 -60.35
CA PRO A 384 -14.90 -15.49 -60.99
C PRO A 384 -14.92 -13.94 -60.95
N ALA A 385 -13.71 -13.39 -61.12
CA ALA A 385 -13.24 -12.20 -61.86
C ALA A 385 -14.08 -10.90 -62.08
N SER A 386 -13.44 -9.79 -61.65
CA SER A 386 -13.09 -8.55 -62.38
C SER A 386 -14.08 -7.39 -62.61
N LEU A 387 -13.50 -6.19 -62.40
CA LEU A 387 -13.64 -4.89 -63.09
C LEU A 387 -14.68 -3.85 -62.62
N ALA A 388 -14.09 -2.67 -62.34
CA ALA A 388 -14.56 -1.31 -62.61
C ALA A 388 -15.50 -0.62 -61.60
N GLY A 389 -14.89 0.28 -60.83
CA GLY A 389 -15.24 1.71 -60.82
C GLY A 389 -16.43 2.14 -59.99
N GLU A 390 -16.17 2.80 -58.86
CA GLU A 390 -16.98 3.92 -58.39
C GLU A 390 -16.19 4.78 -57.38
N ARG A 391 -16.23 6.10 -57.59
CA ARG A 391 -15.60 7.13 -56.74
C ARG A 391 -16.34 7.22 -55.39
N PRO A 392 -15.66 7.52 -54.28
CA PRO A 392 -16.36 7.85 -53.04
C PRO A 392 -17.04 9.24 -53.14
N PRO A 393 -18.21 9.44 -52.51
CA PRO A 393 -18.85 10.76 -52.45
C PRO A 393 -18.06 11.69 -51.51
N ALA A 394 -18.16 12.99 -51.79
CA ALA A 394 -17.45 14.05 -51.11
C ALA A 394 -17.75 14.10 -49.60
N LEU A 395 -16.70 14.28 -48.79
CA LEU A 395 -16.78 14.60 -47.36
C LEU A 395 -17.55 15.92 -47.18
N SER A 396 -18.70 15.87 -46.51
CA SER A 396 -19.41 17.05 -46.03
C SER A 396 -18.54 17.79 -45.01
N ARG A 397 -18.25 19.07 -45.28
CA ARG A 397 -17.52 19.97 -44.39
C ARG A 397 -18.32 20.15 -43.10
N LEU A 398 -17.66 20.02 -41.94
CA LEU A 398 -18.24 20.39 -40.65
C LEU A 398 -18.41 21.92 -40.59
N PRO A 399 -19.52 22.42 -40.03
CA PRO A 399 -19.78 23.86 -39.94
C PRO A 399 -18.78 24.55 -39.03
N THR A 400 -18.46 25.79 -39.37
CA THR A 400 -17.52 26.61 -38.61
C THR A 400 -18.18 27.21 -37.37
N TYR A 401 -17.37 27.50 -36.35
CA TYR A 401 -17.81 27.96 -35.02
C TYR A 401 -18.76 29.18 -35.06
N ASP A 402 -18.62 30.05 -36.05
CA ASP A 402 -19.48 31.23 -36.23
C ASP A 402 -20.91 30.89 -36.70
N GLU A 403 -21.14 29.73 -37.32
CA GLU A 403 -22.47 29.31 -37.80
C GLU A 403 -23.36 28.74 -36.69
N LEU A 404 -22.77 28.41 -35.53
CA LEU A 404 -23.49 27.85 -34.38
C LEU A 404 -24.06 28.90 -33.42
N LEU A 405 -23.75 30.19 -33.62
CA LEU A 405 -24.17 31.27 -32.72
C LEU A 405 -25.42 32.06 -33.18
N CYS A 406 -26.00 31.74 -34.35
CA CYS A 406 -27.17 32.46 -34.88
C CYS A 406 -28.55 31.85 -34.55
N HIS A 407 -28.61 30.83 -33.69
CA HIS A 407 -29.88 30.31 -33.15
C HIS A 407 -29.84 30.26 -31.63
N SER A 408 -30.09 31.43 -31.03
CA SER A 408 -30.58 31.60 -29.66
C SER A 408 -32.04 32.01 -29.69
#